data_AF-A0A521BQJ7-F1
#
_entry.id   AF-A0A521BQJ7-F1
#
_cell.length_a   1.000
_cell.length_b   1.000
_cell.length_c   1.000
_cell.angle_alpha   90.00
_cell.angle_beta   90.00
_cell.angle_gamma   90.00
#
_symmetry.space_group_name_H-M   'P 1'
#
loop_
_entity.id
_entity.type
_entity.pdbx_description
1 polymer ?
#
loop_
_entity_poly.entity_id
_entity_poly.type
_entity_poly.pdbx_seq_one_letter_code
_entity_poly.pdbx_strand_id
1 'polypeptide(L)' 'MSLSQQELLAYLRDELNIEEEIDGQTELFSGGLLDSVSMVSLITFIEEKTGSVIQPGDVTLENFDTVDRISGYVATLG' A
#
# COMPACT_ATOMS: atom_id res chain seq x y z
N MET A 1 13.10 -1.35 -9.83
CA MET A 1 13.32 -2.30 -8.72
C MET A 1 11.95 -2.58 -8.14
N SER A 2 11.56 -3.84 -8.00
CA SER A 2 10.23 -4.21 -7.53
C SER A 2 10.06 -3.90 -6.05
N LEU A 3 9.02 -3.15 -5.69
CA LEU A 3 8.65 -2.89 -4.29
C LEU A 3 8.25 -4.21 -3.63
N SER A 4 8.79 -4.49 -2.44
CA SER A 4 8.47 -5.70 -1.68
C SER A 4 7.42 -5.45 -0.59
N GLN A 5 6.70 -6.51 -0.21
CA GLN A 5 5.76 -6.48 0.93
C GLN A 5 6.41 -5.96 2.22
N GLN A 6 7.68 -6.31 2.46
CA GLN A 6 8.41 -5.88 3.66
C GLN A 6 8.66 -4.38 3.66
N GLU A 7 8.98 -3.77 2.51
CA GLU A 7 9.13 -2.32 2.40
C GLU A 7 7.81 -1.59 2.63
N LEU A 8 6.71 -2.16 2.13
CA LEU A 8 5.37 -1.65 2.37
C LEU A 8 5.00 -1.69 3.86
N LEU A 9 5.23 -2.82 4.53
CA LEU A 9 5.00 -2.95 5.97
C LEU A 9 5.88 -1.99 6.78
N ALA A 10 7.14 -1.83 6.40
CA ALA A 10 8.04 -0.88 7.05
C ALA A 10 7.53 0.56 6.90
N TYR A 11 7.11 0.95 5.69
CA TYR A 11 6.52 2.27 5.44
C TYR A 11 5.25 2.50 6.28
N LEU A 12 4.34 1.52 6.32
CA LEU A 12 3.12 1.61 7.12
C LEU A 12 3.40 1.76 8.63
N ARG A 13 4.44 1.10 9.14
CA ARG A 13 4.84 1.22 10.56
C ARG A 13 5.57 2.53 10.85
N ASP A 14 6.53 2.89 10.01
CA ASP A 14 7.43 4.02 10.28
C ASP A 14 6.78 5.36 9.91
N GLU A 15 6.09 5.45 8.78
CA GLU A 15 5.52 6.70 8.27
C GLU A 15 4.07 6.90 8.71
N LEU A 16 3.27 5.84 8.77
CA LEU A 16 1.88 5.93 9.24
C LEU A 16 1.72 5.66 10.74
N ASN A 17 2.81 5.33 11.43
CA ASN A 17 2.85 5.08 12.87
C ASN A 17 1.82 4.04 13.34
N ILE A 18 1.62 3.00 12.51
CA ILE A 18 0.73 1.88 12.85
C ILE A 18 1.47 0.98 13.84
N GLU A 19 1.13 1.12 15.12
CA GLU A 19 1.73 0.36 16.23
C GLU A 19 1.20 -1.09 16.31
N GLU A 20 0.08 -1.40 15.66
CA GLU A 20 -0.50 -2.74 15.63
C GLU A 20 0.32 -3.70 14.74
N GLU A 21 0.29 -5.00 15.08
CA GLU A 21 0.85 -6.04 14.22
C GLU A 21 0.00 -6.20 12.95
N ILE A 22 0.26 -5.34 11.97
CA ILE A 22 -0.25 -5.47 10.61
C ILE A 22 0.47 -6.60 9.88
N ASP A 23 -0.32 -7.47 9.27
CA ASP A 23 0.10 -8.56 8.39
C ASP A 23 -0.36 -8.34 6.93
N GLY A 24 -0.07 -9.30 6.05
CA GLY A 24 -0.45 -9.25 4.64
C GLY A 24 -1.95 -9.19 4.37
N GLN A 25 -2.75 -9.75 5.27
CA GLN A 25 -4.20 -9.89 5.13
C GLN A 25 -4.95 -8.82 5.93
N THR A 26 -4.25 -7.99 6.68
CA THR A 26 -4.85 -6.97 7.53
C THR A 26 -5.49 -5.89 6.67
N GLU A 27 -6.75 -5.62 6.99
CA GLU A 27 -7.58 -4.58 6.40
C GLU A 27 -7.08 -3.20 6.84
N LEU A 28 -6.39 -2.52 5.93
CA LEU A 28 -5.84 -1.18 6.15
C LEU A 28 -6.93 -0.12 6.01
N PHE A 29 -7.73 -0.18 4.93
CA PHE A 29 -8.78 0.81 4.67
C PHE A 29 -10.07 0.48 5.38
N SER A 30 -10.58 -0.72 5.17
CA SER A 30 -11.83 -1.16 5.80
C SER A 30 -11.70 -1.30 7.32
N GLY A 31 -10.49 -1.61 7.81
CA GLY A 31 -10.16 -1.61 9.24
C GLY A 31 -9.91 -0.21 9.83
N GLY A 32 -9.82 0.83 9.00
CA GLY A 32 -9.62 2.22 9.46
C GLY A 32 -8.20 2.56 9.91
N LEU A 33 -7.21 1.75 9.55
CA LEU A 33 -5.79 2.02 9.80
C LEU A 33 -5.20 3.03 8.80
N LEU A 34 -5.82 3.15 7.62
CA LEU A 34 -5.35 3.99 6.52
C LEU A 34 -6.43 5.00 6.12
N ASP A 35 -6.07 6.28 6.25
CA ASP A 35 -6.91 7.40 5.87
C ASP A 35 -6.71 7.81 4.40
N SER A 36 -7.66 8.58 3.85
CA SER A 36 -7.57 9.09 2.47
C SER A 36 -6.30 9.90 2.19
N VAL A 37 -5.73 10.58 3.19
CA VAL A 37 -4.47 11.33 3.04
C VAL A 37 -3.28 10.39 2.94
N SER A 38 -3.20 9.43 3.86
CA SER A 38 -2.18 8.38 3.86
C SER A 38 -2.23 7.53 2.60
N MET A 39 -3.42 7.37 1.98
CA MET A 39 -3.60 6.69 0.70
C MET A 39 -2.76 7.34 -0.40
N VAL A 40 -2.85 8.67 -0.50
CA VAL A 40 -2.16 9.43 -1.54
C VAL A 40 -0.66 9.35 -1.32
N SER A 41 -0.20 9.41 -0.07
CA SER A 41 1.21 9.22 0.28
C SER A 41 1.71 7.82 -0.10
N LEU A 42 0.91 6.78 0.19
CA LEU A 42 1.24 5.40 -0.16
C LEU A 42 1.32 5.20 -1.68
N ILE A 43 0.35 5.73 -2.43
CA ILE A 43 0.35 5.69 -3.90
C ILE A 43 1.61 6.36 -4.43
N THR A 44 1.91 7.57 -3.96
CA THR A 44 3.10 8.32 -4.37
C THR A 44 4.37 7.53 -4.08
N PHE A 45 4.48 6.92 -2.90
CA PHE A 45 5.61 6.06 -2.53
C PHE A 45 5.78 4.86 -3.48
N ILE A 46 4.68 4.19 -3.84
CA ILE A 46 4.70 3.08 -4.79
C ILE A 46 5.15 3.55 -6.18
N GLU A 47 4.59 4.66 -6.66
CA GLU A 47 4.94 5.25 -7.96
C GLU A 47 6.43 5.64 -8.03
N GLU A 48 6.96 6.27 -6.97
CA GLU A 48 8.39 6.62 -6.88
C GLU A 48 9.31 5.39 -6.88
N LYS A 49 8.91 4.32 -6.19
CA LYS A 49 9.68 3.07 -6.08
C LYS A 49 9.68 2.25 -7.36
N THR A 50 8.51 2.17 -8.00
CA THR A 50 8.30 1.35 -9.20
C THR A 50 8.64 2.10 -10.48
N GLY A 51 8.54 3.43 -10.48
CA GLY A 51 8.58 4.28 -11.67
C GLY A 51 7.31 4.20 -12.52
N SER A 52 6.26 3.54 -12.03
CA SER A 52 4.97 3.38 -12.71
C SER A 52 3.96 4.39 -12.16
N VAL A 53 2.91 4.67 -12.93
CA VAL A 53 1.80 5.55 -12.51
C VAL A 53 0.58 4.70 -12.19
N ILE A 54 0.02 4.87 -11.00
CA ILE A 54 -1.17 4.18 -10.54
C ILE A 54 -2.38 4.98 -11.01
N GLN A 55 -3.29 4.32 -11.71
CA GLN A 55 -4.52 4.98 -12.13
C GLN A 55 -5.47 5.13 -10.94
N PRO A 56 -6.15 6.28 -10.77
CA PRO A 56 -7.13 6.46 -9.70
C PRO A 56 -8.25 5.40 -9.71
N GLY A 57 -8.57 4.83 -10.88
CA GLY A 57 -9.54 3.75 -11.02
C GLY A 57 -9.07 2.40 -10.49
N ASP A 58 -7.75 2.19 -10.37
CA ASP A 58 -7.16 0.98 -9.79
C ASP A 58 -7.06 1.05 -8.26
N VAL A 59 -7.19 2.25 -7.70
CA VAL A 59 -7.20 2.52 -6.25
C VAL A 59 -8.56 2.14 -5.68
N THR A 60 -8.80 0.85 -5.57
CA THR A 60 -10.02 0.27 -5.00
C THR A 60 -9.69 -0.56 -3.77
N LEU A 61 -10.70 -0.84 -2.93
CA LEU A 61 -10.52 -1.76 -1.80
C LEU A 61 -10.06 -3.16 -2.27
N GLU A 62 -10.41 -3.58 -3.48
CA GLU A 62 -9.96 -4.87 -4.00
C GLU A 62 -8.45 -4.93 -4.26
N ASN A 63 -7.80 -3.79 -4.49
CA ASN A 63 -6.37 -3.69 -4.77
C ASN A 63 -5.56 -3.07 -3.61
N PHE A 64 -6.15 -2.19 -2.81
CA PHE A 64 -5.46 -1.35 -1.83
C PHE A 64 -5.89 -1.55 -0.37
N ASP A 65 -6.80 -2.49 -0.10
CA ASP A 65 -7.31 -2.70 1.26
C ASP A 65 -6.36 -3.52 2.14
N THR A 66 -5.47 -4.35 1.57
CA THR A 66 -4.48 -5.11 2.34
C THR A 66 -3.11 -5.06 1.70
N VAL A 67 -2.06 -5.29 2.49
CA VAL A 67 -0.67 -5.25 2.01
C VAL A 67 -0.43 -6.32 0.92
N ASP A 68 -1.03 -7.50 1.04
CA ASP A 68 -0.91 -8.56 0.04
C ASP A 68 -1.53 -8.15 -1.29
N ARG A 69 -2.71 -7.49 -1.26
CA ARG A 69 -3.36 -6.97 -2.47
C ARG A 69 -2.52 -5.90 -3.14
N ILE A 70 -1.98 -4.97 -2.35
CA ILE A 70 -1.10 -3.91 -2.87
C ILE A 70 0.15 -4.53 -3.49
N SER A 71 0.80 -5.46 -2.79
CA SER A 71 2.00 -6.14 -3.30
C SER A 71 1.70 -6.92 -4.58
N GLY A 72 0.54 -7.58 -4.65
CA GLY A 72 0.05 -8.25 -5.85
C GLY A 72 -0.18 -7.30 -7.02
N TYR A 73 -0.86 -6.18 -6.78
CA TYR A 73 -1.07 -5.12 -7.77
C TYR A 73 0.26 -4.56 -8.27
N VAL A 74 1.17 -4.23 -7.36
CA VAL A 74 2.50 -3.71 -7.71
C VAL A 74 3.32 -4.70 -8.54
N ALA A 75 3.19 -6.01 -8.27
CA ALA A 75 3.81 -7.04 -9.10
C ALA A 75 3.26 -7.07 -10.54
N THR A 76 2.06 -6.53 -10.80
CA THR A 76 1.50 -6.38 -12.15
C THR A 76 1.97 -5.13 -12.90
N LEU A 77 2.54 -4.15 -12.19
CA LEU A 77 3.02 -2.89 -12.77
C LEU A 77 4.40 -3.00 -13.45
N GLY A 78 5.03 -4.18 -13.43
CA GLY A 78 6.37 -4.46 -13.94
C GLY A 78 6.43 -5.36 -15.16
#